data_AF-A0A084ENI4-F1
#
_entry.id   AF-A0A084ENI4-F1
#
_cell.length_a   1.000
_cell.length_b   1.000
_cell.length_c   1.000
_cell.angle_alpha   90.00
_cell.angle_beta   90.00
_cell.angle_gamma   90.00
#
_symmetry.space_group_name_H-M   'P 1'
#
loop_
_entity.id
_entity.type
_entity.pdbx_description
1 polymer ?
#
loop_
_entity_poly.entity_id
_entity_poly.type
_entity_poly.pdbx_seq_one_letter_code
_entity_poly.pdbx_strand_id
1 'polypeptide(L)'
;MGETGCGPDPDAGYSLPAWTYSDPEFFAVETRRIFRPSWQIVAHDSDLPAPGDFHVLDYLGESIIVIRGDDGEARAFTNVCRHRGARLARLIHRAQSAGLAGVV
;
A
#
# COMPACT_ATOMS: atom_id res chain seq x y z
N MET A 1 -7.93 2.83 43.99
CA MET A 1 -7.86 2.72 42.52
C MET A 1 -7.12 1.44 42.25
N GLY A 2 -7.87 0.34 42.11
CA GLY A 2 -7.30 -1.00 42.00
C GLY A 2 -6.71 -1.19 40.60
N GLU A 3 -5.42 -1.43 40.56
CA GLU A 3 -4.74 -2.09 39.46
C GLU A 3 -5.35 -3.49 39.30
N THR A 4 -6.31 -3.64 38.38
CA THR A 4 -6.80 -4.95 37.96
C THR A 4 -5.65 -5.62 37.20
N GLY A 5 -4.85 -6.38 37.94
CA GLY A 5 -3.70 -7.12 37.42
C GLY A 5 -4.14 -8.09 36.33
N CYS A 6 -3.80 -7.77 35.09
CA CYS A 6 -3.54 -8.82 34.12
C CYS A 6 -2.25 -9.49 34.60
N GLY A 7 -2.32 -10.75 35.01
CA GLY A 7 -1.12 -11.54 35.29
C GLY A 7 -0.20 -11.56 34.06
N PRO A 8 1.04 -12.06 34.19
CA PRO A 8 1.91 -12.18 33.03
C PRO A 8 1.19 -12.98 31.94
N ASP A 9 1.15 -12.43 30.73
CA ASP A 9 0.59 -13.10 29.57
C ASP A 9 1.32 -14.45 29.41
N PRO A 10 0.61 -15.59 29.48
CA PRO A 10 1.24 -16.90 29.38
C PRO A 10 1.98 -17.08 28.04
N ASP A 11 1.63 -16.30 27.03
CA ASP A 11 2.23 -16.34 25.70
C ASP A 11 3.35 -15.31 25.51
N ALA A 12 3.70 -14.53 26.56
CA ALA A 12 4.78 -13.54 26.52
C ALA A 12 6.15 -14.22 26.30
N GLY A 13 6.54 -14.36 25.04
CA GLY A 13 7.78 -15.02 24.61
C GLY A 13 7.58 -16.00 23.46
N TYR A 14 6.33 -16.32 23.11
CA TYR A 14 5.99 -17.16 21.98
C TYR A 14 5.60 -16.32 20.76
N SER A 15 5.88 -16.85 19.57
CA SER A 15 5.30 -16.34 18.33
C SER A 15 3.85 -16.85 18.18
N LEU A 16 3.16 -16.42 17.12
CA LEU A 16 1.93 -17.07 16.71
C LEU A 16 2.21 -18.57 16.38
N PRO A 17 1.20 -19.43 16.50
CA PRO A 17 1.30 -20.83 16.09
C PRO A 17 1.77 -20.97 14.63
N ALA A 18 2.67 -21.91 14.35
CA ALA A 18 3.33 -22.02 13.04
C ALA A 18 2.37 -22.08 11.83
N TRP A 19 1.19 -22.71 12.00
CA TRP A 19 0.21 -22.86 10.92
C TRP A 19 -0.33 -21.52 10.40
N THR A 20 -0.35 -20.46 11.23
CA THR A 20 -0.90 -19.15 10.84
C THR A 20 -0.09 -18.48 9.73
N TYR A 21 1.18 -18.87 9.56
CA TYR A 21 2.07 -18.29 8.54
C TYR A 21 1.92 -18.93 7.16
N SER A 22 1.30 -20.12 7.08
CA SER A 22 1.23 -20.89 5.83
C SER A 22 -0.19 -21.29 5.41
N ASP A 23 -1.18 -21.11 6.28
CA ASP A 23 -2.56 -21.47 5.99
C ASP A 23 -3.22 -20.44 5.04
N PRO A 24 -3.62 -20.85 3.82
CA PRO A 24 -4.20 -19.92 2.84
C PRO A 24 -5.61 -19.47 3.20
N GLU A 25 -6.38 -20.25 3.97
CA GLU A 25 -7.71 -19.85 4.43
C GLU A 25 -7.60 -18.77 5.50
N PHE A 26 -6.63 -18.91 6.41
CA PHE A 26 -6.31 -17.91 7.42
C PHE A 26 -5.86 -16.60 6.78
N PHE A 27 -4.94 -16.66 5.81
CA PHE A 27 -4.52 -15.46 5.06
C PHE A 27 -5.69 -14.75 4.36
N ALA A 28 -6.67 -15.50 3.83
CA ALA A 28 -7.87 -14.92 3.25
C ALA A 28 -8.76 -14.21 4.29
N VAL A 29 -8.80 -14.71 5.53
CA VAL A 29 -9.47 -14.05 6.66
C VAL A 29 -8.75 -12.75 7.03
N GLU A 30 -7.43 -12.79 7.18
CA GLU A 30 -6.61 -11.60 7.49
C GLU A 30 -6.73 -10.53 6.40
N THR A 31 -6.65 -10.93 5.13
CA THR A 31 -6.88 -10.06 3.97
C THR A 31 -8.20 -9.32 4.08
N ARG A 32 -9.29 -10.03 4.40
CA ARG A 32 -10.62 -9.45 4.48
C ARG A 32 -10.83 -8.57 5.72
N ARG A 33 -10.29 -8.98 6.87
CA ARG A 33 -10.62 -8.36 8.17
C ARG A 33 -9.59 -7.35 8.66
N ILE A 34 -8.34 -7.48 8.24
CA ILE A 34 -7.23 -6.66 8.70
C ILE A 34 -6.74 -5.80 7.54
N PHE A 35 -6.25 -6.40 6.46
CA PHE A 35 -5.54 -5.63 5.44
C PHE A 35 -6.46 -4.73 4.60
N ARG A 36 -7.57 -5.26 4.06
CA ARG A 36 -8.51 -4.49 3.22
C ARG A 36 -9.13 -3.26 3.91
N PRO A 37 -9.57 -3.32 5.18
CA PRO A 37 -10.13 -2.14 5.85
C PRO A 37 -9.07 -1.20 6.46
N SER A 38 -7.79 -1.57 6.45
CA SER A 38 -6.72 -0.76 7.04
C SER A 38 -6.04 0.15 6.02
N TRP A 39 -5.50 1.26 6.51
CA TRP A 39 -4.65 2.16 5.73
C TRP A 39 -3.39 1.43 5.25
N GLN A 40 -3.08 1.57 3.96
CA GLN A 40 -1.88 1.01 3.33
C GLN A 40 -0.99 2.13 2.82
N ILE A 41 0.31 2.03 3.05
CA ILE A 41 1.30 2.95 2.48
C ILE A 41 1.57 2.50 1.06
N VAL A 42 1.37 3.40 0.08
CA VAL A 42 1.39 3.07 -1.35
C VAL A 42 2.48 3.79 -2.15
N ALA A 43 2.96 4.94 -1.67
CA ALA A 43 4.02 5.72 -2.27
C ALA A 43 4.55 6.75 -1.25
N HIS A 44 5.78 7.20 -1.44
CA HIS A 44 6.30 8.41 -0.80
C HIS A 44 6.05 9.63 -1.71
N ASP A 45 5.97 10.84 -1.14
CA ASP A 45 5.72 12.06 -1.90
C ASP A 45 6.79 12.32 -2.99
N SER A 46 8.04 11.94 -2.71
CA SER A 46 9.15 12.02 -3.67
C SER A 46 9.05 11.06 -4.85
N ASP A 47 8.18 10.05 -4.78
CA ASP A 47 7.91 9.15 -5.91
C ASP A 47 7.04 9.83 -6.97
N LEU A 48 6.39 10.95 -6.60
CA LEU A 48 5.46 11.72 -7.42
C LEU A 48 5.81 13.22 -7.36
N PRO A 49 7.01 13.64 -7.79
CA PRO A 49 7.48 15.01 -7.56
C PRO A 49 6.73 16.05 -8.41
N ALA A 50 6.24 15.69 -9.60
CA ALA A 50 5.55 16.61 -10.50
C ALA A 50 4.13 16.15 -10.85
N PRO A 51 3.23 17.08 -11.25
CA PRO A 51 1.95 16.72 -11.82
C PRO A 51 2.08 15.75 -13.00
N GLY A 52 1.22 14.74 -13.03
CA GLY A 52 1.22 13.67 -14.03
C GLY A 52 2.18 12.52 -13.73
N ASP A 53 3.10 12.66 -12.76
CA ASP A 53 3.87 11.51 -12.26
C ASP A 53 2.92 10.53 -11.56
N PHE A 54 3.15 9.24 -11.78
CA PHE A 54 2.35 8.18 -11.21
C PHE A 54 3.21 6.97 -10.82
N HIS A 55 2.72 6.23 -9.82
CA HIS A 55 3.26 4.98 -9.35
C HIS A 55 2.20 3.88 -9.48
N VAL A 56 2.62 2.66 -9.80
CA VAL A 56 1.72 1.50 -9.89
C VAL A 56 2.21 0.41 -8.95
N LEU A 57 1.31 -0.07 -8.10
CA LEU A 57 1.58 -1.20 -7.22
C LEU A 57 0.50 -2.28 -7.37
N ASP A 58 0.93 -3.53 -7.24
CA ASP A 58 0.03 -4.68 -7.14
C ASP A 58 0.01 -5.13 -5.67
N TYR A 59 -1.15 -5.05 -5.02
CA TYR A 59 -1.32 -5.32 -3.58
C TYR A 59 -2.56 -6.19 -3.34
N LEU A 60 -2.38 -7.35 -2.68
CA LEU A 60 -3.45 -8.30 -2.36
C LEU A 60 -4.37 -8.65 -3.54
N GLY A 61 -3.77 -8.80 -4.72
CA GLY A 61 -4.46 -9.14 -5.98
C GLY A 61 -5.10 -7.96 -6.71
N GLU A 62 -5.00 -6.74 -6.19
CA GLU A 62 -5.52 -5.53 -6.82
C GLU A 62 -4.38 -4.68 -7.39
N SER A 63 -4.55 -4.15 -8.59
CA SER A 63 -3.59 -3.20 -9.18
C SER A 63 -4.09 -1.77 -8.93
N ILE A 64 -3.22 -0.92 -8.38
CA ILE A 64 -3.54 0.44 -7.95
C ILE A 64 -2.60 1.41 -8.65
N ILE A 65 -3.15 2.53 -9.15
CA ILE A 65 -2.38 3.68 -9.62
C ILE A 65 -2.48 4.78 -8.56
N VAL A 66 -1.32 5.29 -8.13
CA VAL A 66 -1.22 6.54 -7.36
C VAL A 66 -0.66 7.61 -8.29
N ILE A 67 -1.27 8.79 -8.34
CA ILE A 67 -0.93 9.84 -9.30
C ILE A 67 -1.00 11.22 -8.63
N ARG A 68 -0.08 12.12 -9.00
CA ARG A 68 -0.23 13.55 -8.72
C ARG A 68 -1.06 14.20 -9.83
N GLY A 69 -2.21 14.75 -9.48
CA GLY A 69 -3.06 15.47 -10.43
C GLY A 69 -2.44 16.77 -10.92
N ASP A 70 -3.00 17.34 -11.99
CA ASP A 70 -2.59 18.64 -12.53
C ASP A 70 -2.80 19.79 -11.54
N ASP A 71 -3.65 19.58 -10.53
CA ASP A 71 -3.87 20.47 -9.39
C ASP A 71 -2.86 20.29 -8.25
N GLY A 72 -1.89 19.38 -8.40
CA GLY A 72 -0.86 19.10 -7.40
C GLY A 72 -1.26 18.08 -6.33
N GLU A 73 -2.53 17.67 -6.29
CA GLU A 73 -3.08 16.76 -5.27
C GLU A 73 -2.82 15.28 -5.61
N ALA A 74 -2.36 14.50 -4.63
CA ALA A 74 -2.12 13.07 -4.78
C ALA A 74 -3.42 12.27 -4.64
N ARG A 75 -3.64 11.30 -5.54
CA ARG A 75 -4.85 10.45 -5.58
C ARG A 75 -4.50 9.00 -5.90
N ALA A 76 -5.35 8.09 -5.47
CA ALA A 76 -5.24 6.67 -5.78
C ALA A 76 -6.52 6.14 -6.45
N PHE A 77 -6.33 5.29 -7.45
CA PHE A 77 -7.42 4.67 -8.22
C PHE A 77 -7.10 3.19 -8.49
N THR A 78 -8.13 2.36 -8.64
CA THR A 78 -7.97 1.03 -9.20
C THR A 78 -7.46 1.14 -10.65
N ASN A 79 -6.41 0.40 -10.98
CA ASN A 79 -5.77 0.36 -12.31
C ASN A 79 -6.58 -0.47 -13.31
N VAL A 80 -7.87 -0.18 -13.44
CA VAL A 80 -8.80 -0.95 -14.26
C VAL A 80 -9.71 0.02 -15.00
N CYS A 81 -9.66 -0.04 -16.32
CA CYS A 81 -10.54 0.74 -17.18
C CYS A 81 -12.00 0.34 -16.96
N ARG A 82 -12.85 1.32 -16.66
CA ARG A 82 -14.30 1.10 -16.44
C ARG A 82 -15.07 0.60 -17.67
N HIS A 83 -14.49 0.67 -18.87
CA HIS A 83 -15.16 0.20 -20.09
C HIS A 83 -15.04 -1.32 -20.26
N ARG A 84 -13.81 -1.87 -20.25
CA ARG A 84 -13.55 -3.28 -20.55
C ARG A 84 -12.44 -3.92 -19.69
N GLY A 85 -12.08 -3.30 -18.58
CA GLY A 85 -11.18 -3.91 -17.60
C GLY A 85 -9.69 -3.93 -17.97
N ALA A 86 -9.29 -3.26 -19.06
CA ALA A 86 -7.87 -3.13 -19.40
C ALA A 86 -7.09 -2.37 -18.30
N ARG A 87 -5.83 -2.77 -18.04
CA ARG A 87 -4.92 -1.97 -17.19
C ARG A 87 -4.68 -0.61 -17.86
N LEU A 88 -4.82 0.46 -17.10
CA LEU A 88 -4.69 1.85 -17.58
C LEU A 88 -3.22 2.25 -17.70
N ALA A 89 -2.41 1.87 -16.71
CA ALA A 89 -0.99 2.15 -16.68
C ALA A 89 -0.20 0.88 -16.37
N ARG A 90 1.04 0.86 -16.85
CA ARG A 90 2.05 -0.11 -16.45
C ARG A 90 3.18 0.67 -15.81
N LEU A 91 3.90 0.06 -14.89
CA LEU A 91 5.08 0.70 -14.29
C LEU A 91 6.03 1.09 -15.43
N ILE A 92 6.19 2.38 -15.65
CA ILE A 92 7.28 2.90 -16.47
C ILE A 92 8.33 3.25 -15.43
N HIS A 93 9.47 2.56 -15.41
CA HIS A 93 10.65 3.09 -14.72
C HIS A 93 11.02 4.39 -15.44
N ARG A 94 10.41 5.51 -15.04
CA ARG A 94 11.04 6.80 -15.29
C ARG A 94 12.29 6.78 -14.41
N ALA A 95 13.44 6.52 -15.04
CA ALA A 95 14.70 7.00 -14.51
C ALA A 95 14.46 8.47 -14.16
N GLN A 96 14.71 8.82 -12.91
CA GLN A 96 14.63 10.19 -12.43
C GLN A 96 15.49 11.05 -13.37
N SER A 97 14.88 11.73 -14.34
CA SER A 97 15.52 12.90 -14.94
C SER A 97 15.42 13.99 -13.90
N ALA A 98 16.35 13.93 -12.93
CA ALA A 98 16.70 15.05 -12.10
C ALA A 98 17.08 16.20 -13.04
N GLY A 99 16.12 17.07 -13.29
CA GLY A 99 16.39 18.38 -13.83
C GLY A 99 17.27 19.10 -12.81
N LEU A 100 18.56 19.18 -13.10
CA LEU A 100 19.42 20.24 -12.59
C LEU A 100 18.81 21.57 -13.08
N ALA A 101 17.89 22.12 -12.29
CA ALA A 101 17.34 23.45 -12.50
C ALA A 101 17.71 24.32 -11.30
N GLY A 102 18.80 25.07 -11.46
CA GLY A 102 18.96 26.40 -10.84
C GLY A 102 19.38 26.44 -9.37
N VAL A 103 20.67 26.18 -9.11
CA VAL A 103 21.40 27.05 -8.18
C VAL A 103 22.03 28.14 -9.04
N VAL A 104 21.47 29.36 -8.95
CA VAL A 104 22.17 30.62 -9.22
C VAL A 104 22.13 31.40 -7.93
#